data_AF-A0A3A5TC72-F1
#
_entry.id   AF-A0A3A5TC72-F1
#
_cell.length_a   1.000
_cell.length_b   1.000
_cell.length_c   1.000
_cell.angle_alpha   90.00
_cell.angle_beta   90.00
_cell.angle_gamma   90.00
#
_symmetry.space_group_name_H-M   'P 1'
#
loop_
_entity.id
_entity.type
_entity.pdbx_description
1 polymer ?
#
loop_
_entity_poly.entity_id
_entity_poly.type
_entity_poly.pdbx_seq_one_letter_code
_entity_poly.pdbx_strand_id
1 'polypeptide(L)'
;GGPHIGYDMVWPMSIMMKAFTSQNDAEIKTCIKMLMDTDADTGFMHESFHKDNPKKFTRAWFAWQNTLFGELILKLVNEGKVDLLNSIQ
;
A
#
# COMPACT_ATOMS: atom_id res chain seq x y z
N GLY A 1 -1.10 9.31 -7.28
CA GLY A 1 -0.72 9.24 -8.70
C GLY A 1 -0.05 10.53 -9.11
N GLY A 2 -0.03 10.83 -10.41
CA GLY A 2 0.57 12.04 -10.94
C GLY A 2 0.64 12.01 -12.47
N PRO A 3 1.12 13.08 -13.11
CA PRO A 3 1.16 13.17 -14.57
C PRO A 3 2.08 12.14 -15.24
N HIS A 4 2.95 11.46 -14.47
CA HIS A 4 3.91 10.49 -14.99
C HIS A 4 3.27 9.28 -15.68
N ILE A 5 2.18 8.73 -15.11
CA ILE A 5 1.43 7.60 -15.70
C ILE A 5 0.11 8.07 -16.32
N GLY A 6 -0.42 9.21 -15.85
CA GLY A 6 -1.65 9.81 -16.36
C GLY A 6 -2.84 9.60 -15.43
N TYR A 7 -4.03 9.82 -15.99
CA TYR A 7 -5.29 9.81 -15.24
C TYR A 7 -5.64 8.41 -14.71
N ASP A 8 -6.39 8.40 -13.60
CA ASP A 8 -6.94 7.21 -12.96
C ASP A 8 -5.93 6.20 -12.39
N MET A 9 -4.63 6.49 -12.47
CA MET A 9 -3.56 5.63 -11.98
C MET A 9 -3.14 6.05 -10.56
N VAL A 10 -3.60 5.28 -9.58
CA VAL A 10 -3.28 5.43 -8.17
C VAL A 10 -1.91 4.82 -7.90
N TRP A 11 -1.10 5.41 -7.02
CA TRP A 11 0.22 4.89 -6.67
C TRP A 11 0.17 4.32 -5.24
N PRO A 12 0.51 3.03 -5.02
CA PRO A 12 0.60 2.43 -3.69
C PRO A 12 1.42 3.26 -2.70
N MET A 13 2.47 3.93 -3.18
CA MET A 13 3.27 4.89 -2.40
C MET A 13 2.43 5.90 -1.61
N SER A 14 1.41 6.49 -2.24
CA SER A 14 0.58 7.50 -1.58
C SER A 14 -0.26 6.90 -0.43
N ILE A 15 -0.70 5.66 -0.57
CA ILE A 15 -1.45 4.93 0.45
C ILE A 15 -0.51 4.54 1.60
N MET A 16 0.70 4.05 1.29
CA MET A 16 1.73 3.79 2.30
C MET A 16 2.09 5.06 3.07
N MET A 17 2.33 6.18 2.38
CA MET A 17 2.64 7.46 3.04
C MET A 17 1.50 7.91 3.95
N LYS A 18 0.25 7.77 3.51
CA LYS A 18 -0.93 8.06 4.34
C LYS A 18 -0.93 7.22 5.62
N ALA A 19 -0.58 5.94 5.55
CA ALA A 19 -0.42 5.08 6.73
C ALA A 19 0.76 5.52 7.62
N PHE A 20 1.93 5.82 7.03
CA PHE A 20 3.12 6.25 7.77
C PHE A 20 2.91 7.52 8.60
N THR A 21 2.09 8.44 8.10
CA THR A 21 1.81 9.74 8.73
C THR A 21 0.49 9.76 9.50
N SER A 22 -0.22 8.64 9.58
CA SER A 22 -1.50 8.55 10.29
C SER A 22 -1.31 8.54 11.80
N GLN A 23 -2.26 9.13 12.51
CA GLN A 23 -2.40 9.02 13.98
C GLN A 23 -3.66 8.24 14.37
N ASN A 24 -4.31 7.58 13.41
CA ASN A 24 -5.58 6.87 13.61
C ASN A 24 -5.46 5.41 13.15
N ASP A 25 -5.66 4.48 14.09
CA ASP A 25 -5.50 3.04 13.81
C ASP A 25 -6.49 2.52 12.76
N ALA A 26 -7.73 3.04 12.71
CA ALA A 26 -8.69 2.66 11.68
C ALA A 26 -8.28 3.15 10.29
N GLU A 27 -7.63 4.32 10.21
CA GLU A 27 -7.06 4.84 8.97
C GLU A 27 -5.88 3.99 8.50
N ILE A 28 -4.96 3.64 9.40
CA ILE A 28 -3.85 2.73 9.11
C ILE A 28 -4.39 1.41 8.59
N LYS A 29 -5.34 0.79 9.29
CA LYS A 29 -5.97 -0.48 8.89
C LYS A 29 -6.58 -0.40 7.49
N THR A 30 -7.28 0.69 7.18
CA THR A 30 -7.87 0.92 5.86
C THR A 30 -6.78 1.00 4.77
N CYS A 31 -5.67 1.67 5.05
CA CYS A 31 -4.55 1.77 4.11
C CYS A 31 -3.87 0.41 3.89
N ILE A 32 -3.60 -0.36 4.95
CA ILE A 32 -3.00 -1.70 4.84
C ILE A 32 -3.90 -2.63 4.03
N LYS A 33 -5.21 -2.66 4.34
CA LYS A 33 -6.16 -3.49 3.60
C LYS A 33 -6.22 -3.09 2.12
N MET A 34 -6.23 -1.78 1.81
CA MET A 34 -6.22 -1.31 0.43
C MET A 34 -4.95 -1.75 -0.32
N LEU A 35 -3.78 -1.73 0.32
CA LEU A 35 -2.53 -2.22 -0.29
C LEU A 35 -2.60 -3.72 -0.59
N MET A 36 -3.19 -4.51 0.30
CA MET A 36 -3.41 -5.95 0.09
C MET A 36 -4.40 -6.21 -1.06
N ASP A 37 -5.51 -5.48 -1.11
CA ASP A 37 -6.58 -5.70 -2.09
C ASP A 37 -6.26 -5.13 -3.50
N THR A 38 -5.12 -4.45 -3.67
CA THR A 38 -4.74 -3.78 -4.93
C THR A 38 -3.42 -4.26 -5.53
N ASP A 39 -2.91 -5.41 -5.07
CA ASP A 39 -1.66 -6.01 -5.55
C ASP A 39 -1.84 -6.90 -6.81
N ALA A 40 -3.07 -7.01 -7.33
CA ALA A 40 -3.43 -7.88 -8.45
C ALA A 40 -3.03 -9.37 -8.25
N ASP A 41 -3.09 -9.86 -7.02
CA ASP A 41 -2.73 -11.23 -6.62
C ASP A 41 -1.24 -11.57 -6.82
N THR A 42 -0.37 -10.55 -6.91
CA THR A 42 1.07 -10.75 -7.20
C THR A 42 1.94 -10.87 -5.94
N GLY A 43 1.46 -10.39 -4.79
CA GLY A 43 2.25 -10.30 -3.56
C GLY A 43 3.31 -9.20 -3.57
N PHE A 44 3.32 -8.30 -4.57
CA PHE A 44 4.29 -7.22 -4.70
C PHE A 44 3.64 -5.83 -4.77
N MET A 45 4.41 -4.80 -4.42
CA MET A 45 3.99 -3.43 -4.63
C MET A 45 4.33 -2.96 -6.05
N HIS A 46 3.32 -2.41 -6.72
CA HIS A 46 3.43 -1.83 -8.05
C HIS A 46 3.75 -0.33 -8.00
N GLU A 47 4.17 0.25 -9.14
CA GLU A 47 4.29 1.70 -9.26
C GLU A 47 2.93 2.38 -9.19
N SER A 48 1.99 1.85 -9.97
CA SER A 48 0.63 2.34 -10.01
C SER A 48 -0.36 1.25 -10.38
N PHE A 49 -1.63 1.43 -10.02
CA PHE A 49 -2.74 0.60 -10.43
C PHE A 49 -3.93 1.47 -10.82
N HIS A 50 -4.77 0.99 -11.73
CA HIS A 50 -5.96 1.71 -12.17
C HIS A 50 -7.02 1.70 -11.05
N LYS A 51 -7.61 2.87 -10.75
CA LYS A 51 -8.55 3.07 -9.63
C LYS A 51 -9.71 2.05 -9.58
N ASP A 52 -10.19 1.64 -10.75
CA ASP A 52 -11.33 0.71 -10.89
C ASP A 52 -10.90 -0.75 -11.17
N ASN A 53 -9.61 -1.01 -11.43
CA ASN A 53 -9.13 -2.36 -11.76
C ASN A 53 -7.64 -2.53 -11.44
N PRO A 54 -7.29 -3.11 -10.27
CA PRO A 54 -5.90 -3.28 -9.86
C PRO A 54 -5.07 -4.16 -10.80
N LYS A 55 -5.71 -5.07 -11.56
CA LYS A 55 -5.02 -5.92 -12.56
C LYS A 55 -4.42 -5.10 -13.72
N LYS A 56 -4.84 -3.85 -13.88
CA LYS A 56 -4.17 -2.86 -14.75
C LYS A 56 -3.18 -2.06 -13.90
N PHE A 57 -1.98 -2.60 -13.73
CA PHE A 57 -0.89 -1.97 -12.98
C PHE A 57 0.34 -1.69 -13.85
N THR A 58 1.25 -0.86 -13.34
CA THR A 58 2.57 -0.62 -13.94
C THR A 58 3.70 -1.12 -13.03
N ARG A 59 4.76 -1.65 -13.64
CA ARG A 59 5.97 -2.18 -12.99
C ARG A 59 5.70 -3.29 -11.97
N ALA A 60 5.63 -4.53 -12.46
CA ALA A 60 5.53 -5.75 -11.62
C ALA A 60 6.70 -5.90 -10.63
N TRP A 61 7.88 -5.38 -10.99
CA TRP A 61 9.06 -5.39 -10.13
C TRP A 61 9.51 -3.96 -9.82
N PHE A 62 9.24 -3.53 -8.59
CA PHE A 62 9.64 -2.22 -8.09
C PHE A 62 10.23 -2.35 -6.68
N ALA A 63 11.52 -2.66 -6.61
CA ALA A 63 12.22 -2.95 -5.35
C ALA A 63 12.05 -1.85 -4.28
N TRP A 64 12.11 -0.57 -4.64
CA TRP A 64 11.88 0.50 -3.67
C TRP A 64 10.50 0.45 -3.03
N GLN A 65 9.45 0.17 -3.81
CA GLN A 65 8.09 0.06 -3.27
C GLN A 65 7.92 -1.17 -2.37
N ASN A 66 8.57 -2.28 -2.73
CA ASN A 66 8.60 -3.47 -1.89
C ASN A 66 9.29 -3.19 -0.55
N THR A 67 10.44 -2.51 -0.57
CA THR A 67 11.14 -2.09 0.66
C THR A 67 10.27 -1.19 1.52
N LEU A 68 9.58 -0.22 0.93
CA LEU A 68 8.74 0.73 1.65
C LEU A 68 7.56 0.03 2.34
N PHE A 69 6.96 -0.98 1.70
CA PHE A 69 5.91 -1.78 2.32
C PHE A 69 6.45 -2.63 3.49
N GLY A 70 7.60 -3.28 3.31
CA GLY A 70 8.26 -4.00 4.39
C GLY A 70 8.59 -3.10 5.59
N GLU A 71 9.10 -1.90 5.33
CA GLU A 71 9.38 -0.88 6.34
C GLU A 71 8.10 -0.47 7.09
N LEU A 72 6.99 -0.25 6.39
CA LEU A 72 5.70 0.11 7.00
C LEU A 72 5.22 -0.98 7.97
N ILE A 73 5.23 -2.24 7.54
CA ILE A 73 4.81 -3.36 8.38
C ILE A 73 5.73 -3.49 9.61
N LEU A 74 7.04 -3.42 9.41
CA LEU A 74 8.02 -3.52 10.50
C LEU A 74 7.86 -2.37 11.51
N LYS A 75 7.63 -1.14 11.03
CA LYS A 75 7.35 0.02 11.89
C LYS A 75 6.13 -0.24 12.78
N LEU A 76 5.01 -0.65 12.19
CA LEU A 76 3.77 -0.90 12.94
C LEU A 76 3.94 -2.00 13.99
N VAL A 77 4.67 -3.07 13.66
CA VAL A 77 5.00 -4.13 14.63
C VAL A 77 5.85 -3.59 15.77
N ASN A 78 6.90 -2.81 15.48
CA ASN A 78 7.76 -2.21 16.49
C ASN A 78 7.04 -1.17 17.38
N GLU A 79 6.00 -0.52 16.86
CA GLU A 79 5.12 0.38 17.61
C GLU A 79 4.06 -0.36 18.45
N GLY A 80 4.10 -1.70 18.50
CA GLY A 80 3.16 -2.51 19.26
C GLY A 80 1.78 -2.66 18.62
N LYS A 81 1.63 -2.34 17.32
CA LYS A 81 0.35 -2.40 16.59
C LYS A 81 0.12 -3.75 15.91
N VAL A 82 0.70 -4.83 16.43
CA VAL A 82 0.53 -6.17 15.84
C VAL A 82 -0.92 -6.64 15.90
N ASP A 83 -1.65 -6.32 16.98
CA ASP A 83 -3.07 -6.68 17.11
C ASP A 83 -3.96 -5.95 16.08
N LEU A 84 -3.59 -4.72 15.72
CA LEU A 84 -4.25 -3.99 14.64
C LEU A 84 -4.09 -4.74 13.32
N LEU A 85 -2.87 -5.18 12.99
CA LEU A 85 -2.58 -5.93 11.76
C LEU A 85 -3.30 -7.29 11.77
N ASN A 86 -3.26 -8.02 12.89
CA ASN A 86 -3.92 -9.31 13.07
C ASN A 86 -5.47 -9.22 12.98
N SER A 87 -6.03 -8.02 13.12
CA SER A 87 -7.48 -7.78 12.99
C SER A 87 -7.96 -7.64 11.53
N ILE A 88 -7.06 -7.67 10.55
CA ILE A 88 -7.38 -7.60 9.12
C ILE A 88 -7.79 -9.00 8.65
N GLN A 89 -8.99 -9.10 8.07
CA GLN A 89 -9.54 -10.30 7.44
C GLN A 89 -9.36 -10.21 5.93
#